data_AF-B7JW43-F1
#
_entry.id   AF-B7JW43-F1
#
_cell.length_a   1.000
_cell.length_b   1.000
_cell.length_c   1.000
_cell.angle_alpha   90.00
_cell.angle_beta   90.00
_cell.angle_gamma   90.00
#
_symmetry.space_group_name_H-M   'P 1'
#
loop_
_entity.id
_entity.type
_entity.pdbx_description
1 polymer ?
#
loop_
_entity_poly.entity_id
_entity_poly.type
_entity_poly.pdbx_seq_one_letter_code
_entity_poly.pdbx_strand_id
1 'polypeptide(L)'
;MIYLLEKLTLSTTAIALTFSVLPMTSVQAAEITYSFSGVIDSGSLINESYTGSLSFDDANLMGSGEEALAVSEVTFNFLGSTFTQLDAAVTPTIDFSDGQFLGLSYTVINSNLSFSFIPGLFDSDGAYFAYDPNMGNAGFGSLSYGVVPEPLTILGSLAAMGFGMFFKRKLS
;
A
#
# COMPACT_ATOMS: atom_id res chain seq x y z
N MET A 1 -30.25 49.29 43.59
CA MET A 1 -30.36 48.14 42.66
C MET A 1 -28.97 47.81 42.16
N ILE A 2 -28.30 46.83 42.79
CA ILE A 2 -26.94 46.38 42.47
C ILE A 2 -27.07 44.87 42.26
N TYR A 3 -26.81 44.38 41.05
CA TYR A 3 -26.79 42.95 40.74
C TYR A 3 -25.35 42.43 40.92
N LEU A 4 -25.18 41.42 41.76
CA LEU A 4 -23.91 40.70 41.98
C LEU A 4 -23.61 39.76 40.80
N LEU A 5 -22.36 39.77 40.32
CA LEU A 5 -21.84 38.77 39.37
C LEU A 5 -21.36 37.53 40.12
N GLU A 6 -21.86 36.35 39.75
CA GLU A 6 -21.32 35.05 40.15
C GLU A 6 -19.98 34.78 39.44
N LYS A 7 -18.97 34.28 40.18
CA LYS A 7 -17.66 33.89 39.64
C LYS A 7 -17.64 32.38 39.41
N LEU A 8 -17.53 31.97 38.14
CA LEU A 8 -17.28 30.57 37.76
C LEU A 8 -15.80 30.24 37.99
N THR A 9 -15.51 29.23 38.82
CA THR A 9 -14.15 28.77 39.10
C THR A 9 -13.88 27.51 38.28
N LEU A 10 -12.87 27.52 37.40
CA LEU A 10 -12.50 26.40 36.54
C LEU A 10 -11.28 25.68 37.13
N SER A 11 -11.45 24.43 37.57
CA SER A 11 -10.34 23.58 38.04
C SER A 11 -9.70 22.88 36.85
N THR A 12 -8.39 23.09 36.66
CA THR A 12 -7.61 22.45 35.58
C THR A 12 -6.85 21.27 36.16
N THR A 13 -7.19 20.05 35.74
CA THR A 13 -6.42 18.84 36.08
C THR A 13 -5.45 18.55 34.92
N ALA A 14 -4.14 18.65 35.18
CA ALA A 14 -3.10 18.25 34.23
C ALA A 14 -2.74 16.78 34.46
N ILE A 15 -2.82 15.96 33.41
CA ILE A 15 -2.34 14.58 33.41
C ILE A 15 -0.91 14.59 32.85
N ALA A 16 0.07 14.20 33.66
CA ALA A 16 1.45 14.00 33.23
C ALA A 16 1.64 12.54 32.78
N LEU A 17 1.91 12.33 31.48
CA LEU A 17 2.29 11.03 30.92
C LEU A 17 3.82 10.93 30.92
N THR A 18 4.36 10.11 31.82
CA THR A 18 5.78 9.74 31.83
C THR A 18 6.04 8.66 30.78
N PHE A 19 6.82 8.98 29.75
CA PHE A 19 7.28 8.02 28.74
C PHE A 19 8.61 7.39 29.17
N SER A 20 8.62 6.09 29.45
CA SER A 20 9.85 5.31 29.54
C SER A 20 10.27 4.90 28.12
N VAL A 21 11.44 5.38 27.67
CA VAL A 21 12.04 4.97 26.40
C VAL A 21 12.59 3.55 26.57
N LEU A 22 11.90 2.57 26.00
CA LEU A 22 12.46 1.22 25.83
C LEU A 22 13.35 1.22 24.57
N PRO A 23 14.53 0.59 24.61
CA PRO A 23 15.35 0.43 23.42
C PRO A 23 14.63 -0.50 22.43
N MET A 24 14.16 0.03 21.30
CA MET A 24 13.66 -0.76 20.19
C MET A 24 14.83 -1.44 19.48
N THR A 25 14.89 -2.77 19.55
CA THR A 25 15.64 -3.57 18.59
C THR A 25 14.74 -3.78 17.37
N SER A 26 14.90 -2.97 16.31
CA SER A 26 14.16 -3.15 15.06
C SER A 26 14.77 -4.31 14.26
N VAL A 27 14.30 -5.53 14.56
CA VAL A 27 14.28 -6.64 13.62
C VAL A 27 12.84 -7.15 13.65
N GLN A 28 11.97 -6.47 12.90
CA GLN A 28 10.60 -6.92 12.73
C GLN A 28 10.33 -6.95 11.24
N ALA A 29 9.94 -8.12 10.75
CA ALA A 29 9.22 -8.32 9.50
C ALA A 29 8.19 -7.20 9.32
N ALA A 30 8.27 -6.48 8.20
CA ALA A 30 7.38 -5.37 7.91
C ALA A 30 6.34 -5.84 6.89
N GLU A 31 5.07 -5.55 7.19
CA GLU A 31 4.02 -5.75 6.19
C GLU A 31 4.06 -4.58 5.21
N ILE A 32 4.61 -4.83 4.02
CA ILE A 32 4.74 -3.80 2.99
C ILE A 32 3.45 -3.75 2.19
N THR A 33 2.88 -2.55 2.06
CA THR A 33 1.67 -2.32 1.26
C THR A 33 2.01 -1.56 -0.02
N TYR A 34 1.53 -2.07 -1.14
CA TYR A 34 1.52 -1.38 -2.43
C TYR A 34 0.09 -1.03 -2.83
N SER A 35 -0.07 0.16 -3.39
CA SER A 35 -1.23 0.51 -4.21
C SER A 35 -0.85 0.32 -5.68
N PHE A 36 -1.81 -0.07 -6.50
CA PHE A 36 -1.62 -0.14 -7.94
C PHE A 36 -2.82 0.42 -8.68
N SER A 37 -2.57 0.91 -9.89
CA SER A 37 -3.61 1.44 -10.77
C SER A 37 -3.20 1.31 -12.23
N GLY A 38 -4.18 1.49 -13.10
CA GLY A 38 -3.96 1.42 -14.53
C GLY A 38 -5.17 1.82 -15.36
N VAL A 39 -4.94 1.87 -16.66
CA VAL A 39 -5.96 2.07 -17.68
C VAL A 39 -5.83 0.99 -18.73
N ILE A 40 -6.96 0.54 -19.26
CA ILE A 40 -7.00 -0.38 -20.39
C ILE A 40 -6.58 0.38 -21.64
N ASP A 41 -5.55 -0.11 -22.33
CA ASP A 41 -4.97 0.51 -23.53
C ASP A 41 -5.38 -0.21 -24.83
N SER A 42 -6.00 -1.39 -24.71
CA SER A 42 -6.38 -2.22 -25.84
C SER A 42 -7.58 -3.13 -25.55
N GLY A 43 -8.19 -3.66 -26.62
CA GLY A 43 -9.40 -4.49 -26.54
C GLY A 43 -10.68 -3.67 -26.39
N SER A 44 -11.79 -4.33 -26.02
CA SER A 44 -13.11 -3.69 -26.00
C SER A 44 -13.38 -2.79 -24.81
N LEU A 45 -12.55 -2.84 -23.77
CA LEU A 45 -12.67 -2.04 -22.56
C LEU A 45 -11.70 -0.85 -22.54
N ILE A 46 -11.21 -0.41 -23.70
CA ILE A 46 -10.23 0.69 -23.79
C ILE A 46 -10.71 1.94 -23.03
N ASN A 47 -9.78 2.57 -22.30
CA ASN A 47 -9.99 3.70 -21.39
C ASN A 47 -10.77 3.40 -20.10
N GLU A 48 -11.20 2.17 -19.87
CA GLU A 48 -11.63 1.77 -18.52
C GLU A 48 -10.42 1.83 -17.57
N SER A 49 -10.67 2.25 -16.35
CA SER A 49 -9.63 2.34 -15.32
C SER A 49 -9.86 1.33 -14.22
N TYR A 50 -8.78 1.00 -13.52
CA TYR A 50 -8.83 0.13 -12.36
C TYR A 50 -7.83 0.55 -11.30
N THR A 51 -8.10 0.12 -10.08
CA THR A 51 -7.28 0.39 -8.91
C THR A 51 -7.26 -0.82 -7.99
N GLY A 52 -6.24 -0.89 -7.15
CA GLY A 52 -6.15 -1.91 -6.14
C GLY A 52 -5.04 -1.66 -5.14
N SER A 53 -4.94 -2.57 -4.20
CA SER A 53 -3.88 -2.61 -3.22
C SER A 53 -3.53 -4.05 -2.91
N LEU A 54 -2.30 -4.25 -2.47
CA LEU A 54 -1.79 -5.52 -2.00
C LEU A 54 -0.86 -5.31 -0.81
N SER A 55 -0.73 -6.32 0.03
CA SER A 55 0.30 -6.38 1.06
C SER A 55 1.02 -7.73 1.07
N PHE A 56 2.27 -7.73 1.54
CA PHE A 56 3.04 -8.96 1.76
C PHE A 56 4.00 -8.77 2.94
N ASP A 57 4.42 -9.90 3.51
CA ASP A 57 5.44 -9.96 4.56
C ASP A 57 6.84 -10.10 3.92
N ASP A 58 7.73 -9.14 4.21
CA ASP A 58 9.09 -9.10 3.68
C ASP A 58 10.11 -9.96 4.45
N ALA A 59 9.68 -10.69 5.51
CA ALA A 59 10.57 -11.47 6.37
C ALA A 59 11.49 -12.45 5.63
N ASN A 60 11.03 -12.96 4.48
CA ASN A 60 11.74 -13.96 3.68
C ASN A 60 12.40 -13.37 2.42
N LEU A 61 12.37 -12.04 2.23
CA LEU A 61 13.04 -11.41 1.09
C LEU A 61 14.55 -11.36 1.34
N MET A 62 15.31 -12.08 0.52
CA MET A 62 16.76 -12.14 0.59
C MET A 62 17.43 -11.01 -0.21
N GLY A 63 16.75 -10.49 -1.24
CA GLY A 63 17.23 -9.43 -2.12
C GLY A 63 18.23 -9.90 -3.17
N SER A 64 18.20 -11.17 -3.56
CA SER A 64 19.14 -11.76 -4.52
C SER A 64 18.54 -12.95 -5.27
N GLY A 65 18.78 -13.05 -6.57
CA GLY A 65 18.18 -14.07 -7.43
C GLY A 65 16.69 -13.84 -7.68
N GLU A 66 16.00 -14.85 -8.20
CA GLU A 66 14.56 -14.83 -8.40
C GLU A 66 13.85 -15.22 -7.10
N GLU A 67 12.93 -14.36 -6.65
CA GLU A 67 12.20 -14.54 -5.40
C GLU A 67 10.70 -14.27 -5.63
N ALA A 68 9.85 -15.16 -5.11
CA ALA A 68 8.41 -15.00 -5.16
C ALA A 68 7.84 -15.14 -3.74
N LEU A 69 7.22 -14.09 -3.24
CA LEU A 69 6.62 -14.04 -1.91
C LEU A 69 5.10 -14.12 -2.03
N ALA A 70 4.47 -14.90 -1.16
CA ALA A 70 3.01 -14.96 -1.12
C ALA A 70 2.43 -13.61 -0.67
N VAL A 71 1.36 -13.19 -1.35
CA VAL A 71 0.59 -12.01 -0.97
C VAL A 71 -0.21 -12.30 0.30
N SER A 72 -0.18 -11.38 1.27
CA SER A 72 -0.98 -11.43 2.50
C SER A 72 -2.42 -11.02 2.25
N GLU A 73 -2.62 -9.91 1.53
CA GLU A 73 -3.93 -9.42 1.10
C GLU A 73 -3.84 -8.78 -0.29
N VAL A 74 -4.86 -8.98 -1.12
CA VAL A 74 -5.03 -8.24 -2.38
C VAL A 74 -6.48 -7.83 -2.53
N THR A 75 -6.69 -6.57 -2.94
CA THR A 75 -7.97 -6.04 -3.36
C THR A 75 -7.80 -5.37 -4.71
N PHE A 76 -8.62 -5.75 -5.68
CA PHE A 76 -8.63 -5.20 -7.03
C PHE A 76 -10.04 -4.77 -7.43
N ASN A 77 -10.20 -3.53 -7.86
CA ASN A 77 -11.47 -2.97 -8.30
C ASN A 77 -11.44 -2.72 -9.81
N PHE A 78 -12.34 -3.39 -10.53
CA PHE A 78 -12.47 -3.25 -11.97
C PHE A 78 -13.91 -3.51 -12.42
N LEU A 79 -14.44 -2.67 -13.32
CA LEU A 79 -15.81 -2.72 -13.81
C LEU A 79 -16.88 -2.75 -12.69
N GLY A 80 -16.63 -2.03 -11.59
CA GLY A 80 -17.53 -2.00 -10.43
C GLY A 80 -17.57 -3.28 -9.60
N SER A 81 -16.70 -4.26 -9.90
CA SER A 81 -16.52 -5.48 -9.11
C SER A 81 -15.24 -5.40 -8.29
N THR A 82 -15.25 -6.04 -7.12
CA THR A 82 -14.07 -6.18 -6.26
C THR A 82 -13.63 -7.63 -6.25
N PHE A 83 -12.35 -7.84 -6.56
CA PHE A 83 -11.69 -9.14 -6.55
C PHE A 83 -10.67 -9.18 -5.42
N THR A 84 -10.60 -10.31 -4.74
CA THR A 84 -9.76 -10.55 -3.57
C THR A 84 -8.92 -11.80 -3.77
N GLN A 85 -8.04 -12.11 -2.82
CA GLN A 85 -7.26 -13.35 -2.85
C GLN A 85 -8.11 -14.63 -2.99
N LEU A 86 -9.38 -14.60 -2.53
CA LEU A 86 -10.30 -15.72 -2.64
C LEU A 86 -10.76 -16.01 -4.08
N ASP A 87 -10.67 -15.01 -4.96
CA ASP A 87 -11.04 -15.14 -6.38
C ASP A 87 -9.88 -15.68 -7.24
N ALA A 88 -8.68 -15.81 -6.65
CA ALA A 88 -7.48 -16.20 -7.35
C ALA A 88 -7.54 -17.66 -7.82
N ALA A 89 -7.14 -17.90 -9.07
CA ALA A 89 -6.99 -19.25 -9.62
C ALA A 89 -5.79 -20.00 -8.99
N VAL A 90 -4.77 -19.26 -8.56
CA VAL A 90 -3.59 -19.73 -7.84
C VAL A 90 -3.22 -18.71 -6.77
N THR A 91 -2.49 -19.13 -5.73
CA THR A 91 -2.02 -18.21 -4.68
C THR A 91 -1.23 -17.05 -5.31
N PRO A 92 -1.69 -15.79 -5.15
CA PRO A 92 -1.00 -14.64 -5.74
C PRO A 92 0.38 -14.44 -5.10
N THR A 93 1.34 -14.02 -5.91
CA THR A 93 2.71 -13.73 -5.47
C THR A 93 3.16 -12.32 -5.87
N ILE A 94 4.11 -11.80 -5.11
CA ILE A 94 4.94 -10.68 -5.52
C ILE A 94 6.29 -11.21 -5.92
N ASP A 95 6.72 -10.82 -7.11
CA ASP A 95 7.92 -11.32 -7.72
C ASP A 95 9.03 -10.26 -7.70
N PHE A 96 10.24 -10.72 -7.39
CA PHE A 96 11.47 -9.94 -7.34
C PHE A 96 12.58 -10.64 -8.12
N SER A 97 13.51 -9.85 -8.67
CA SER A 97 14.78 -10.33 -9.22
C SER A 97 15.92 -9.48 -8.69
N ASP A 98 16.89 -10.08 -8.01
CA ASP A 98 18.04 -9.37 -7.43
C ASP A 98 17.64 -8.16 -6.57
N GLY A 99 16.56 -8.32 -5.79
CA GLY A 99 15.97 -7.27 -4.95
C GLY A 99 15.15 -6.22 -5.72
N GLN A 100 15.09 -6.29 -7.04
CA GLN A 100 14.25 -5.43 -7.86
C GLN A 100 12.82 -5.98 -7.91
N PHE A 101 11.85 -5.15 -7.53
CA PHE A 101 10.42 -5.47 -7.61
C PHE A 101 9.98 -5.57 -9.08
N LEU A 102 9.36 -6.70 -9.44
CA LEU A 102 8.86 -6.99 -10.79
C LEU A 102 7.35 -6.80 -10.90
N GLY A 103 6.61 -7.00 -9.81
CA GLY A 103 5.15 -6.81 -9.78
C GLY A 103 4.38 -7.96 -9.13
N LEU A 104 3.06 -7.85 -9.23
CA LEU A 104 2.08 -8.83 -8.78
C LEU A 104 1.80 -9.87 -9.87
N SER A 105 1.90 -11.14 -9.49
CA SER A 105 1.36 -12.28 -10.23
C SER A 105 0.01 -12.65 -9.61
N TYR A 106 -1.08 -12.29 -10.29
CA TYR A 106 -2.44 -12.53 -9.81
C TYR A 106 -3.37 -12.84 -10.98
N THR A 107 -3.90 -14.06 -11.00
CA THR A 107 -4.79 -14.55 -12.06
C THR A 107 -6.15 -14.90 -11.49
N VAL A 108 -7.21 -14.44 -12.15
CA VAL A 108 -8.60 -14.83 -11.88
C VAL A 108 -9.18 -15.45 -13.14
N ILE A 109 -9.79 -16.63 -12.98
CA ILE A 109 -10.46 -17.34 -14.08
C ILE A 109 -11.94 -17.44 -13.72
N ASN A 110 -12.76 -16.69 -14.44
CA ASN A 110 -14.21 -16.67 -14.26
C ASN A 110 -14.91 -16.73 -15.61
N SER A 111 -16.10 -17.32 -15.62
CA SER A 111 -16.93 -17.44 -16.83
C SER A 111 -17.42 -16.09 -17.38
N ASN A 112 -17.24 -14.97 -16.68
CA ASN A 112 -17.67 -13.65 -17.13
C ASN A 112 -16.50 -12.73 -17.49
N LEU A 113 -15.39 -12.84 -16.73
CA LEU A 113 -14.19 -12.04 -16.91
C LEU A 113 -13.00 -12.82 -16.35
N SER A 114 -12.09 -13.23 -17.21
CA SER A 114 -10.79 -13.74 -16.78
C SER A 114 -9.74 -12.67 -16.94
N PHE A 115 -8.78 -12.59 -16.02
CA PHE A 115 -7.69 -11.64 -16.11
C PHE A 115 -6.43 -12.15 -15.43
N SER A 116 -5.31 -11.51 -15.75
CA SER A 116 -4.06 -11.69 -15.04
C SER A 116 -3.33 -10.36 -14.91
N PHE A 117 -2.67 -10.18 -13.77
CA PHE A 117 -1.53 -9.29 -13.64
C PHE A 117 -0.27 -10.10 -13.97
N ILE A 118 0.58 -9.54 -14.82
CA ILE A 118 1.83 -10.15 -15.25
C ILE A 118 2.97 -9.24 -14.78
N PRO A 119 3.89 -9.74 -13.92
CA PRO A 119 5.09 -9.01 -13.53
C PRO A 119 5.96 -8.67 -14.74
N GLY A 120 6.72 -7.59 -14.63
CA GLY A 120 7.71 -7.24 -15.64
C GLY A 120 8.92 -8.16 -15.59
N LEU A 121 9.76 -8.08 -16.64
CA LEU A 121 10.95 -8.94 -16.76
C LEU A 121 12.16 -8.43 -15.98
N PHE A 122 12.30 -7.12 -15.83
CA PHE A 122 13.46 -6.48 -15.20
C PHE A 122 13.06 -5.59 -14.04
N ASP A 123 11.88 -4.97 -14.13
CA ASP A 123 11.30 -4.06 -13.16
C ASP A 123 9.78 -4.06 -13.32
N SER A 124 9.09 -3.34 -12.43
CA SER A 124 7.64 -3.20 -12.48
C SER A 124 7.11 -2.31 -13.59
N ASP A 125 7.94 -1.55 -14.30
CA ASP A 125 7.50 -0.69 -15.41
C ASP A 125 7.13 -1.54 -16.64
N GLY A 126 7.72 -2.74 -16.75
CA GLY A 126 7.34 -3.75 -17.74
C GLY A 126 6.12 -4.59 -17.36
N ALA A 127 5.55 -4.40 -16.17
CA ALA A 127 4.38 -5.16 -15.72
C ALA A 127 3.10 -4.67 -16.42
N TYR A 128 2.16 -5.57 -16.63
CA TYR A 128 0.91 -5.24 -17.33
C TYR A 128 -0.28 -6.07 -16.84
N PHE A 129 -1.46 -5.58 -17.14
CA PHE A 129 -2.73 -6.26 -16.93
C PHE A 129 -3.21 -6.85 -18.25
N ALA A 130 -3.73 -8.07 -18.22
CA ALA A 130 -4.38 -8.70 -19.37
C ALA A 130 -5.77 -9.19 -18.95
N TYR A 131 -6.77 -9.03 -19.81
CA TYR A 131 -8.12 -9.52 -19.55
C TYR A 131 -8.71 -10.19 -20.79
N ASP A 132 -9.68 -11.08 -20.56
CA ASP A 132 -10.53 -11.69 -21.57
C ASP A 132 -11.97 -11.79 -21.03
N PRO A 133 -12.88 -10.88 -21.45
CA PRO A 133 -14.28 -10.96 -21.13
C PRO A 133 -14.98 -11.77 -22.21
N ASN A 134 -15.05 -13.09 -22.06
CA ASN A 134 -15.78 -14.04 -22.92
C ASN A 134 -15.65 -13.85 -24.45
N MET A 135 -15.07 -14.86 -25.11
CA MET A 135 -15.11 -15.08 -26.57
C MET A 135 -14.29 -14.13 -27.45
N GLY A 136 -13.10 -13.72 -27.01
CA GLY A 136 -12.10 -13.15 -27.93
C GLY A 136 -12.06 -11.63 -27.99
N ASN A 137 -12.56 -10.97 -26.94
CA ASN A 137 -12.44 -9.52 -26.74
C ASN A 137 -11.31 -9.18 -25.77
N ALA A 138 -10.24 -9.97 -25.81
CA ALA A 138 -9.10 -9.80 -24.94
C ALA A 138 -8.40 -8.45 -25.18
N GLY A 139 -7.75 -7.95 -24.13
CA GLY A 139 -6.98 -6.73 -24.20
C GLY A 139 -5.99 -6.62 -23.05
N PHE A 140 -5.25 -5.53 -23.07
CA PHE A 140 -4.22 -5.22 -22.11
C PHE A 140 -4.46 -3.86 -21.45
N GLY A 141 -3.80 -3.66 -20.31
CA GLY A 141 -3.77 -2.40 -19.60
C GLY A 141 -2.42 -2.14 -18.96
N SER A 142 -2.12 -0.87 -18.80
CA SER A 142 -0.90 -0.38 -18.14
C SER A 142 -0.94 -0.70 -16.65
N LEU A 143 0.19 -0.98 -16.01
CA LEU A 143 0.22 -1.20 -14.57
C LEU A 143 1.26 -0.31 -13.90
N SER A 144 0.83 0.44 -12.88
CA SER A 144 1.70 1.31 -12.09
C SER A 144 1.54 0.99 -10.63
N TYR A 145 2.67 0.97 -9.91
CA TYR A 145 2.72 0.67 -8.47
C TYR A 145 3.19 1.87 -7.67
N GLY A 146 2.70 1.99 -6.44
CA GLY A 146 3.14 2.97 -5.46
C GLY A 146 3.19 2.38 -4.07
N VAL A 147 4.35 2.47 -3.41
CA VAL A 147 4.52 2.05 -2.01
C VAL A 147 3.69 2.97 -1.12
N VAL A 148 2.89 2.38 -0.22
CA VAL A 148 2.10 3.10 0.77
C VAL A 148 2.93 3.19 2.06
N PRO A 149 3.36 4.39 2.51
CA PRO A 149 4.17 4.51 3.71
C PRO A 149 3.39 4.11 4.96
N GLU A 150 4.04 3.37 5.86
CA GLU A 150 3.45 3.02 7.14
C GLU A 150 3.13 4.26 7.99
N PRO A 151 2.05 4.23 8.81
CA PRO A 151 1.66 5.34 9.67
C PRO A 151 2.77 5.84 10.62
N LEU A 152 3.66 4.94 11.07
CA LEU A 152 4.77 5.27 11.96
C LEU A 152 5.85 6.11 11.27
N THR A 153 6.09 5.89 9.98
CA THR A 153 7.04 6.70 9.18
C THR A 153 6.58 8.15 9.06
N ILE A 154 5.27 8.35 8.91
CA ILE A 154 4.65 9.69 8.89
C ILE A 154 4.74 10.35 10.27
N LEU A 155 4.47 9.59 11.35
CA LEU A 155 4.53 10.14 12.70
C LEU A 155 5.98 10.47 13.13
N GLY A 156 6.95 9.63 12.77
CA GLY A 156 8.37 9.85 13.04
C GLY A 156 8.95 11.07 12.31
N SER A 157 8.55 11.27 11.06
CA SER A 157 8.95 12.46 10.29
C SER A 157 8.34 13.75 10.85
N LEU A 158 7.08 13.75 11.27
CA LEU A 158 6.45 14.88 11.95
C LEU A 158 7.09 15.19 13.31
N ALA A 159 7.41 14.17 14.10
CA ALA A 159 8.12 14.34 15.37
C ALA A 159 9.52 14.95 15.14
N ALA A 160 10.28 14.47 14.16
CA ALA A 160 11.60 15.00 13.82
C ALA A 160 11.54 16.49 13.40
N MET A 161 10.56 16.87 12.59
CA MET A 161 10.34 18.27 12.22
C MET A 161 9.94 19.15 13.41
N GLY A 162 9.09 18.63 14.31
CA GLY A 162 8.67 19.31 15.53
C GLY A 162 9.86 19.60 16.46
N PHE A 163 10.68 18.59 16.77
CA PHE A 163 11.87 18.78 17.61
C PHE A 163 12.92 19.69 16.96
N GLY A 164 13.11 19.61 15.64
CA GLY A 164 14.06 20.47 14.92
C GLY A 164 13.75 21.97 15.01
N MET A 165 12.48 22.35 15.12
CA MET A 165 12.07 23.74 15.34
C MET A 165 12.31 24.22 16.78
N PHE A 166 12.20 23.34 17.78
CA PHE A 166 12.40 23.71 19.19
C PHE A 166 13.88 23.98 19.55
N PHE A 167 14.83 23.36 18.85
CA PHE A 167 16.27 23.57 19.11
C PHE A 167 16.91 24.75 18.36
N LYS A 168 16.15 25.52 17.56
CA LYS A 168 16.67 26.70 16.83
C LYS A 168 16.54 28.05 17.57
N ARG A 169 16.18 28.10 18.85
CA ARG A 169 16.20 29.35 19.64
C ARG A 169 17.38 29.41 20.61
N LYS A 170 18.48 29.96 20.11
CA LYS A 170 19.43 30.92 20.72
C LYS A 170 20.90 30.59 20.41
N LEU A 171 21.40 31.22 19.35
CA LEU A 171 22.80 31.68 19.29
C LEU A 171 22.76 33.14 18.81
N SER A 172 22.50 34.05 19.74
CA SER A 172 22.93 35.46 19.71
C SER A 172 22.77 36.06 21.10
#